data_AF-A0A6J4QFZ7-F1
#
_entry.id   AF-A0A6J4QFZ7-F1
#
_cell.length_a   1.000
_cell.length_b   1.000
_cell.length_c   1.000
_cell.angle_alpha   90.00
_cell.angle_beta   90.00
_cell.angle_gamma   90.00
#
_symmetry.space_group_name_H-M   'P 1'
#
loop_
_entity.id
_entity.type
_entity.pdbx_description
1 polymer ?
#
loop_
_entity_poly.entity_id
_entity_poly.type
_entity_poly.pdbx_seq_one_letter_code
_entity_poly.pdbx_strand_id
1 'polypeptide(L)' 'GLANRTIANELHISEATVKRHLANVYEKVGVHSRNDAVRKAITEQWIGIHEITSADWDGSRDGSRDGSRDGQGG' A
#
# COMPACT_ATOMS: atom_id res chain seq x y z
N GLY A 1 -0.98 7.58 1.32
CA GLY A 1 -1.00 6.49 0.32
C GLY A 1 -0.32 5.27 0.88
N LEU A 2 -0.81 4.08 0.56
CA LEU A 2 -0.34 2.81 1.13
C LEU A 2 1.12 2.48 0.77
N ALA A 3 1.80 1.73 1.65
CA ALA A 3 3.13 1.21 1.36
C ALA A 3 3.06 0.10 0.30
N ASN A 4 4.13 -0.06 -0.49
CA ASN A 4 4.15 -1.10 -1.54
C ASN A 4 3.96 -2.51 -0.97
N ARG A 5 4.47 -2.77 0.24
CA ARG A 5 4.25 -4.01 0.98
C ARG A 5 2.78 -4.26 1.30
N THR A 6 2.04 -3.23 1.73
CA THR A 6 0.61 -3.33 2.01
C THR A 6 -0.17 -3.65 0.74
N ILE A 7 0.10 -2.90 -0.34
CA ILE A 7 -0.51 -3.13 -1.66
C ILE A 7 -0.21 -4.54 -2.17
N ALA A 8 1.03 -5.00 -2.00
CA ALA A 8 1.47 -6.34 -2.37
C ALA A 8 0.68 -7.43 -1.62
N ASN A 9 0.49 -7.25 -0.31
CA ASN A 9 -0.27 -8.18 0.51
C ASN A 9 -1.75 -8.22 0.13
N GLU A 10 -2.40 -7.06 -0.02
CA GLU A 10 -3.82 -6.96 -0.40
C GLU A 10 -4.09 -7.56 -1.79
N LEU A 11 -3.16 -7.41 -2.73
CA LEU A 11 -3.30 -7.90 -4.10
C LEU A 11 -2.66 -9.29 -4.32
N HIS A 12 -2.09 -9.91 -3.28
CA HIS A 12 -1.36 -11.19 -3.35
C HIS A 12 -0.27 -11.24 -4.43
N ILE A 13 0.49 -10.15 -4.60
CA ILE A 13 1.59 -10.04 -5.57
C ILE A 13 2.89 -9.61 -4.88
N SER A 14 4.03 -9.72 -5.57
CA SER A 14 5.30 -9.26 -5.02
C SER A 14 5.41 -7.73 -5.01
N GLU A 15 6.19 -7.16 -4.08
CA GLU A 15 6.50 -5.73 -4.06
C GLU A 15 7.19 -5.25 -5.36
N ALA A 16 8.00 -6.11 -5.99
CA ALA A 16 8.64 -5.82 -7.27
C ALA A 16 7.59 -5.67 -8.39
N THR A 17 6.57 -6.54 -8.37
CA THR A 17 5.41 -6.46 -9.28
C THR A 17 4.62 -5.18 -9.06
N VAL A 18 4.38 -4.79 -7.80
CA VAL A 18 3.74 -3.49 -7.45
C VAL A 18 4.55 -2.32 -8.03
N LYS A 19 5.87 -2.29 -7.82
CA LYS A 19 6.74 -1.22 -8.35
C LYS A 19 6.64 -1.11 -9.87
N ARG A 20 6.65 -2.25 -10.57
CA ARG A 20 6.51 -2.28 -12.03
C ARG A 20 5.14 -1.81 -12.51
N HIS A 21 4.06 -2.22 -11.82
CA HIS A 21 2.73 -1.71 -12.13
C HIS A 21 2.62 -0.20 -11.90
N LEU A 22 3.16 0.33 -10.80
CA LEU A 22 3.18 1.77 -10.54
C LEU A 22 3.94 2.54 -11.62
N ALA A 23 5.12 2.05 -12.05
CA ALA A 23 5.89 2.66 -13.13
C ALA A 23 5.06 2.73 -14.43
N ASN A 24 4.46 1.62 -14.84
CA ASN A 24 3.62 1.57 -16.04
C ASN A 24 2.39 2.48 -15.93
N VAL A 25 1.76 2.58 -14.75
CA VAL A 25 0.64 3.49 -14.52
C VAL A 25 1.09 4.93 -14.64
N TYR A 26 2.22 5.29 -14.03
CA TYR A 26 2.77 6.64 -14.07
C TYR A 26 3.08 7.08 -15.50
N GLU A 27 3.69 6.20 -16.31
CA GLU A 27 3.92 6.46 -17.74
C GLU A 27 2.60 6.70 -18.49
N LYS A 28 1.59 5.84 -18.27
CA LYS A 28 0.28 5.97 -18.94
C LYS A 28 -0.45 7.25 -18.60
N VAL A 29 -0.33 7.72 -17.35
CA VAL A 29 -0.97 8.97 -16.92
C VAL A 29 -0.03 10.18 -17.07
N GLY A 30 1.18 10.01 -17.61
CA GLY A 30 2.12 11.09 -17.88
C GLY A 30 2.66 11.79 -16.63
N VAL A 31 2.94 11.03 -15.57
CA VAL A 31 3.55 11.52 -14.33
C VAL A 31 4.83 10.76 -14.00
N HIS A 32 5.68 11.30 -13.14
CA HIS A 32 7.01 10.73 -12.85
C HIS A 32 7.13 10.19 -11.43
N SER A 33 6.14 10.44 -10.57
CA SER A 33 6.17 10.06 -9.17
C SER A 33 4.78 9.80 -8.61
N ARG A 34 4.75 9.14 -7.44
CA ARG A 34 3.52 8.96 -6.66
C ARG A 34 2.87 10.29 -6.32
N ASN A 35 3.66 11.30 -5.97
CA ASN A 35 3.13 12.60 -5.57
C ASN A 35 2.51 13.33 -6.77
N ASP A 36 3.15 13.24 -7.94
CA ASP A 36 2.59 13.80 -9.17
C ASP A 36 1.31 13.09 -9.58
N ALA A 37 1.25 11.76 -9.40
CA ALA A 37 0.03 10.99 -9.64
C ALA A 37 -1.12 11.44 -8.72
N VAL A 38 -0.86 11.66 -7.44
CA VAL A 38 -1.86 12.15 -6.48
C VAL A 38 -2.32 13.56 -6.84
N ARG A 39 -1.37 14.46 -7.15
CA ARG A 39 -1.69 15.83 -7.59
C ARG A 39 -2.54 15.83 -8.85
N LYS A 40 -2.15 15.03 -9.85
CA LYS A 40 -2.92 14.87 -11.09
C LYS A 40 -4.31 14.32 -10.82
N ALA A 41 -4.44 13.30 -9.98
CA ALA A 41 -5.74 12.72 -9.63
C ALA A 41 -6.69 13.74 -8.96
N ILE A 42 -6.15 14.67 -8.16
CA ILE A 42 -6.93 15.77 -7.57
C ILE A 42 -7.33 16.78 -8.65
N THR A 43 -6.38 17.22 -9.49
CA THR A 43 -6.63 18.21 -10.56
C THR A 43 -7.66 17.70 -11.57
N GLU A 44 -7.57 16.43 -11.95
CA GLU A 44 -8.45 15.77 -12.92
C GLU A 44 -9.73 15.21 -12.26
N GLN A 45 -9.92 15.42 -10.96
CA GLN A 45 -11.08 14.95 -10.18
C GLN A 45 -11.31 13.43 -10.24
N TRP A 46 -10.26 12.64 -10.39
CA TRP A 46 -10.32 11.17 -10.31
C TRP A 46 -10.55 10.67 -8.89
N ILE A 47 -10.13 11.46 -7.90
CA ILE A 47 -10.28 11.16 -6.47
C ILE A 47 -11.02 12.32 -5.81
N GLY A 48 -12.15 12.02 -5.19
CA GLY A 48 -12.94 12.98 -4.43
C GLY A 48 -12.43 13.15 -2.99
N ILE A 49 -12.81 14.26 -2.35
CA ILE A 49 -12.43 14.56 -0.94
C ILE A 49 -12.82 13.40 0.01
N HIS A 50 -13.93 12.73 -0.26
CA HIS A 50 -14.43 11.62 0.55
C HIS A 50 -13.48 10.41 0.59
N GLU A 51 -12.72 10.16 -0.47
CA GLU A 51 -11.78 9.02 -0.55
C GLU A 51 -10.47 9.28 0.22
N ILE A 52 -10.13 10.55 0.46
CA ILE A 52 -8.95 10.93 1.26
C ILE A 52 -9.25 10.71 2.76
N THR A 53 -10.50 10.89 3.18
CA THR A 53 -10.95 10.73 4.57
C THR A 53 -11.38 9.30 4.90
N SER A 54 -11.93 8.54 3.93
CA SER A 54 -12.35 7.14 4.11
C SER A 54 -11.21 6.14 3.97
N ALA A 55 -9.96 6.53 4.25
CA ALA A 55 -8.92 5.57 4.56
C ALA A 55 -9.28 4.96 5.93
N ASP A 56 -10.34 4.15 5.95
CA ASP A 56 -10.80 3.34 7.05
C ASP A 56 -9.67 2.36 7.32
N TRP A 57 -8.76 2.84 8.15
CA TRP A 57 -7.68 2.14 8.78
C TRP A 57 -8.29 0.93 9.50
N ASP A 58 -8.35 -0.21 8.82
CA ASP A 58 -8.50 -1.48 9.48
C ASP A 58 -7.15 -1.74 10.17
N GLY A 59 -7.06 -1.29 11.42
CA GLY A 59 -5.95 -1.55 12.31
C GLY A 59 -5.87 -3.03 12.65
N SER A 60 -5.67 -3.88 11.65
CA SER A 60 -5.41 -5.30 11.75
C SER A 60 -4.05 -5.45 12.42
N ARG A 61 -4.15 -5.57 13.74
CA ARG A 61 -3.13 -5.90 14.72
C ARG A 61 -2.22 -7.01 14.20
N ASP A 62 -1.09 -6.64 13.58
CA ASP A 62 0.09 -7.51 13.55
C ASP A 62 0.73 -7.46 14.94
N GLY A 63 0.12 -8.24 15.83
CA GLY A 63 0.60 -8.49 17.17
C GLY A 63 0.41 -9.97 17.47
N SER A 64 1.16 -10.84 16.81
CA SER A 64 1.33 -12.23 17.26
C SER A 64 2.76 -12.44 17.71
N ARG A 65 2.93 -12.25 19.02
CA ARG A 65 4.01 -12.81 19.82
C ARG A 65 4.04 -14.32 19.61
N ASP A 66 5.02 -14.82 18.88
CA ASP A 66 5.53 -16.18 19.07
C ASP A 66 6.68 -16.09 20.09
N GLY A 67 6.30 -16.22 21.35
CA GLY A 67 7.20 -16.60 22.42
C GLY A 67 6.99 -18.08 22.72
N SER A 68 7.52 -18.95 21.85
CA SER A 68 7.61 -20.37 22.16
C SER A 68 8.75 -20.61 23.14
N ARG A 69 8.28 -20.98 24.33
CA ARG A 69 9.00 -21.25 25.55
C ARG A 69 9.37 -22.73 25.56
N ASP A 70 10.60 -23.06 25.19
CA ASP A 70 11.11 -24.43 25.31
C ASP A 70 11.96 -24.51 26.58
N GLY A 71 11.29 -24.53 27.72
CA GLY A 71 11.86 -25.11 28.92
C GLY A 71 11.69 -26.62 28.84
N GLN A 72 12.78 -27.35 28.60
CA GLN A 72 12.89 -28.74 29.03
C GLN A 72 14.11 -28.85 29.94
N GLY A 73 13.81 -28.97 31.23
CA GLY A 73 14.73 -29.48 32.23
C GLY A 73 14.89 -30.99 32.07
N GLY A 74 16.07 -31.46 32.48
CA GLY A 74 16.52 -32.84 32.50
C GLY A 74 18.01 -32.86 32.71
#